data_AF-A0A1R1AF72-F1
#
_entry.id   AF-A0A1R1AF72-F1
#
_cell.length_a   1.000
_cell.length_b   1.000
_cell.length_c   1.000
_cell.angle_alpha   90.00
_cell.angle_beta   90.00
_cell.angle_gamma   90.00
#
_symmetry.space_group_name_H-M   'P 1'
#
loop_
_entity.id
_entity.type
_entity.pdbx_description
1 polymer ?
#
loop_
_entity_poly.entity_id
_entity_poly.type
_entity_poly.pdbx_seq_one_letter_code
_entity_poly.pdbx_strand_id
1 'polypeptide(L)' 'MKRGIFFRDKGVCTLCRKDLTGSYNLGINFEIDHIVPLSKYGNNDPSNLQILCNECNLLKLNRSSETSQYDIPLWNMVND' A
#
# COMPACT_ATOMS: atom_id res chain seq x y z
N MET A 1 -2.65 4.92 13.73
CA MET A 1 -2.09 3.88 12.83
C MET A 1 -2.29 4.21 11.35
N LYS A 2 -3.53 4.36 10.82
CA LYS A 2 -3.81 4.59 9.38
C LYS A 2 -2.98 5.71 8.72
N ARG A 3 -2.92 6.90 9.34
CA ARG A 3 -2.14 8.03 8.82
C ARG A 3 -0.64 7.72 8.67
N GLY A 4 -0.05 6.98 9.62
CA GLY A 4 1.38 6.65 9.58
C GLY A 4 1.74 5.75 8.40
N ILE A 5 0.91 4.74 8.14
CA ILE A 5 1.06 3.85 6.97
C ILE A 5 0.86 4.65 5.68
N PHE A 6 -0.13 5.53 5.64
CA PHE A 6 -0.37 6.41 4.49
C PHE A 6 0.85 7.27 4.13
N PHE A 7 1.48 7.91 5.12
CA PHE A 7 2.68 8.73 4.88
C PHE A 7 3.89 7.88 4.49
N ARG A 8 4.09 6.71 5.11
CA ARG A 8 5.14 5.76 4.75
C ARG A 8 5.02 5.33 3.28
N ASP A 9 3.80 5.02 2.84
CA ASP A 9 3.51 4.56 1.49
C ASP A 9 3.35 5.71 0.49
N LYS A 10 3.66 6.95 0.90
CA LYS A 10 3.64 8.17 0.09
C LYS A 10 2.27 8.45 -0.54
N GLY A 11 1.18 8.03 0.10
CA GLY A 11 -0.19 8.29 -0.36
C GLY A 11 -0.55 7.67 -1.71
N VAL A 12 0.11 6.58 -2.09
CA VAL A 12 -0.13 5.88 -3.36
C VAL A 12 -0.30 4.39 -3.10
N CYS A 13 -1.08 3.71 -3.95
CA CYS A 13 -1.27 2.26 -3.84
C CYS A 13 0.09 1.56 -3.93
N THR A 14 0.41 0.68 -2.98
CA THR A 14 1.71 -0.01 -2.97
C THR A 14 1.90 -0.93 -4.17
N LEU A 15 0.82 -1.50 -4.71
CA LEU A 15 0.87 -2.39 -5.88
C LEU A 15 0.90 -1.64 -7.21
N CYS A 16 -0.11 -0.81 -7.49
CA CYS A 16 -0.27 -0.17 -8.80
C CYS A 16 0.16 1.30 -8.86
N ARG A 17 0.61 1.88 -7.74
CA ARG A 17 1.07 3.28 -7.63
C ARG A 17 0.02 4.36 -7.95
N LYS A 18 -1.25 3.97 -8.11
CA LYS A 18 -2.39 4.91 -8.24
C LYS A 18 -2.39 5.90 -7.07
N ASP A 19 -2.57 7.18 -7.36
CA ASP A 19 -2.71 8.25 -6.36
C ASP A 19 -3.89 7.98 -5.43
N LEU A 20 -3.66 8.04 -4.12
CA LEU A 20 -4.66 7.88 -3.06
C LEU A 20 -4.76 9.14 -2.19
N THR A 21 -4.06 10.22 -2.55
CA THR A 21 -4.09 11.49 -1.82
C THR A 21 -5.38 12.27 -2.04
N GLY A 22 -6.09 11.96 -3.12
CA GLY A 22 -7.27 12.71 -3.53
C GLY A 22 -6.95 14.04 -4.21
N SER A 23 -5.67 14.33 -4.48
CA SER A 23 -5.26 15.56 -5.15
C SER A 23 -5.63 15.58 -6.64
N TYR A 24 -5.60 14.42 -7.30
CA TYR A 24 -5.93 14.31 -8.74
C TYR A 24 -7.23 13.55 -8.99
N ASN A 25 -7.66 12.71 -8.04
CA ASN A 25 -8.85 11.88 -8.16
C ASN A 25 -9.77 12.13 -6.96
N LEU A 26 -10.90 12.79 -7.18
CA LEU A 26 -11.89 13.03 -6.12
C LEU A 26 -12.52 11.71 -5.67
N GLY A 27 -12.65 11.52 -4.35
CA GLY A 27 -13.37 10.37 -3.77
C GLY A 27 -12.57 9.07 -3.65
N ILE A 28 -11.24 9.11 -3.72
CA ILE A 28 -10.43 7.90 -3.51
C ILE A 28 -10.33 7.57 -2.02
N ASN A 29 -11.02 6.50 -1.62
CA ASN A 29 -10.75 5.79 -0.37
C ASN A 29 -9.66 4.74 -0.61
N PHE A 30 -8.78 4.57 0.38
CA PHE A 30 -7.78 3.51 0.40
C PHE A 30 -8.12 2.47 1.46
N GLU A 31 -7.71 1.24 1.19
CA GLU A 31 -7.84 0.13 2.11
C GLU A 31 -6.50 -0.16 2.78
N ILE A 32 -6.56 -0.62 4.03
CA ILE A 32 -5.39 -1.17 4.72
C ILE A 32 -5.47 -2.67 4.57
N ASP A 33 -4.45 -3.24 3.95
CA ASP A 33 -4.35 -4.66 3.67
C ASP A 33 -3.08 -5.23 4.30
N HIS A 34 -3.11 -6.53 4.59
CA HIS A 34 -1.94 -7.26 5.08
C HIS A 34 -1.10 -7.75 3.92
N ILE A 35 0.20 -7.41 3.88
CA ILE A 35 1.14 -7.93 2.87
C ILE A 35 1.08 -9.46 2.87
N VAL A 36 1.36 -10.09 4.00
CA VAL A 36 1.07 -11.51 4.24
C VAL A 36 -0.32 -11.62 4.88
N PRO A 37 -1.31 -12.28 4.26
CA PRO A 37 -2.64 -12.44 4.83
C PRO A 37 -2.63 -13.17 6.17
N LEU A 38 -3.56 -12.84 7.08
CA LEU A 38 -3.69 -13.53 8.37
C LEU A 38 -3.93 -15.04 8.21
N SER A 39 -4.68 -15.46 7.19
CA SER A 39 -4.89 -16.87 6.86
C SER A 39 -3.62 -17.60 6.40
N LYS A 40 -2.55 -16.86 6.13
CA LYS A 40 -1.22 -17.35 5.75
C LYS A 40 -0.18 -16.96 6.80
N TYR A 41 -0.58 -16.89 8.08
CA TYR A 41 0.29 -16.59 9.22
C TYR A 41 0.86 -15.16 9.23
N GLY A 42 0.22 -14.22 8.54
CA GLY A 42 0.51 -12.79 8.67
C GLY A 42 0.17 -12.25 10.05
N ASN A 43 0.66 -11.05 10.36
CA ASN A 43 0.43 -10.36 11.62
C ASN A 43 -0.12 -8.93 11.43
N ASN A 44 -0.50 -8.27 12.52
CA ASN A 44 -1.02 -6.90 12.51
C ASN A 44 0.07 -5.84 12.75
N ASP A 45 1.36 -6.20 12.65
CA ASP A 45 2.45 -5.25 12.80
C ASP A 45 2.44 -4.25 11.64
N PRO A 46 2.74 -2.96 11.85
CA PRO A 46 2.83 -1.99 10.77
C PRO A 46 3.71 -2.42 9.59
N SER A 47 4.76 -3.22 9.83
CA SER A 47 5.61 -3.77 8.77
C SER A 47 4.88 -4.73 7.82
N ASN A 48 3.82 -5.40 8.28
CA ASN A 48 2.99 -6.29 7.47
C ASN A 48 1.73 -5.60 6.91
N LEU A 49 1.55 -4.31 7.12
CA LEU A 49 0.42 -3.56 6.57
C LEU A 49 0.84 -2.72 5.37
N GLN A 50 -0.06 -2.50 4.43
CA GLN A 50 0.12 -1.66 3.23
C GLN A 50 -1.18 -0.95 2.85
N ILE A 51 -1.08 0.19 2.16
CA ILE A 51 -2.26 0.84 1.55
C ILE A 51 -2.50 0.36 0.11
N LEU A 52 -3.73 -0.02 -0.19
CA LEU A 52 -4.16 -0.43 -1.53
C LEU A 52 -5.32 0.42 -2.02
N CYS A 53 -5.40 0.61 -3.34
CA CYS A 53 -6.66 1.03 -3.95
C CYS A 53 -7.68 -0.11 -3.86
N ASN A 54 -8.97 0.22 -3.92
CA ASN A 54 -10.05 -0.77 -3.82
C ASN A 54 -9.91 -1.92 -4.83
N GLU A 55 -9.55 -1.59 -6.07
CA GLU A 55 -9.32 -2.55 -7.16
C GLU A 55 -8.20 -3.56 -6.83
N CYS A 56 -7.03 -3.08 -6.41
CA CYS A 56 -5.91 -3.94 -6.02
C CYS A 56 -6.26 -4.79 -4.79
N ASN A 57 -6.97 -4.22 -3.81
CA ASN A 57 -7.40 -4.94 -2.62
C ASN A 57 -8.34 -6.12 -2.97
N LEU A 58 -9.32 -5.89 -3.85
CA LEU A 58 -10.25 -6.93 -4.33
C LEU A 58 -9.57 -8.00 -5.19
N LEU A 59 -8.50 -7.64 -5.92
CA LEU A 59 -7.70 -8.59 -6.68
C LEU A 59 -6.77 -9.42 -5.78
N LYS A 60 -6.20 -8.83 -4.71
CA LYS A 60 -5.30 -9.54 -3.81
C LYS A 60 -6.03 -10.49 -2.86
N LEU A 61 -7.05 -9.98 -2.15
CA LEU A 61 -7.71 -10.68 -1.04
C LEU A 61 -6.69 -11.36 -0.10
N ASN A 62 -6.98 -12.58 0.34
CA ASN A 62 -6.08 -13.43 1.10
C ASN A 62 -5.24 -14.38 0.21
N ARG A 63 -5.18 -14.14 -1.11
CA ARG A 63 -4.63 -15.09 -2.07
C ARG A 63 -3.13 -14.97 -2.26
N SER A 64 -2.58 -13.76 -2.18
CA SER A 64 -1.16 -13.52 -2.44
C SER A 64 -0.51 -12.62 -1.40
N SER A 65 0.82 -12.69 -1.37
CA SER A 65 1.70 -11.77 -0.66
C SER A 65 2.58 -10.96 -1.62
N GLU A 66 2.10 -10.80 -2.86
CA GLU A 66 2.77 -9.99 -3.86
C GLU A 66 2.88 -8.56 -3.35
N THR A 67 4.04 -7.97 -3.60
CA THR A 67 4.32 -6.56 -3.34
C THR A 67 4.51 -5.83 -4.66
N SER A 68 4.84 -4.53 -4.63
CA SER A 68 5.05 -3.76 -5.84
C SER A 68 6.08 -4.42 -6.75
N GLN A 69 5.84 -4.38 -8.06
CA GLN A 69 6.88 -4.69 -9.04
C GLN A 69 7.89 -3.56 -9.21
N TYR A 70 7.61 -2.39 -8.64
CA TYR A 70 8.47 -1.21 -8.71
C TYR A 70 9.35 -1.15 -7.46
N ASP A 71 10.66 -1.15 -7.65
CA ASP A 71 11.60 -0.78 -6.60
C ASP A 71 11.41 0.70 -6.26
N ILE A 72 10.92 0.95 -5.04
CA ILE A 72 10.80 2.31 -4.52
C ILE A 72 12.06 2.55 -3.69
N PRO A 73 12.97 3.44 -4.12
CA PRO A 73 14.12 3.77 -3.30
C PRO A 73 13.62 4.38 -1.98
N LEU A 74 14.09 3.79 -0.87
CA LEU A 74 13.73 4.17 0.51
C LEU A 74 14.17 5.60 0.84
N TRP A 75 15.18 6.08 0.14
CA TRP A 75 15.72 7.43 0.17
C TRP A 75 15.41 8.08 -1.16
N ASN A 76 14.87 9.31 -1.15
CA ASN A 76 14.88 10.11 -2.36
C ASN A 76 16.36 10.32 -2.72
N MET A 77 16.87 9.61 -3.73
CA MET A 77 18.11 10.01 -4.39
C MET A 77 17.78 11.25 -5.23
N VAL A 78 17.47 12.36 -4.55
CA VAL A 78 17.61 13.67 -5.18
C VAL A 78 19.11 13.86 -5.22
N ASN A 79 19.70 13.68 -6.39
CA ASN A 79 21.00 14.29 -6.64
C ASN A 79 20.75 15.79 -6.54
N ASP A 80 21.40 16.44 -5.58
CA ASP A 80 21.57 17.90 -5.54
C ASP A 80 22.18 18.40 -6.87
#